data_AF-A0A3M3X183-F1
#
_entry.id   AF-A0A3M3X183-F1
#
_cell.length_a   1.000
_cell.length_b   1.000
_cell.length_c   1.000
_cell.angle_alpha   90.00
_cell.angle_beta   90.00
_cell.angle_gamma   90.00
#
_symmetry.space_group_name_H-M   'P 1'
#
loop_
_entity.id
_entity.type
_entity.pdbx_description
1 polymer ?
#
loop_
_entity_poly.entity_id
_entity_poly.type
_entity_poly.pdbx_seq_one_letter_code
_entity_poly.pdbx_strand_id
1 'polypeptide(L)' 'MALVLHGSLVIRKSDGDFTYNSGDIFHLECNQPHSEVFGEHGVRYLVGRK' A
#
# COMPACT_ATOMS: atom_id res chain seq x y z
N MET A 1 -4.83 -0.92 8.80
CA MET A 1 -4.41 -2.04 7.92
C MET A 1 -5.19 -1.98 6.62
N ALA A 2 -4.56 -2.30 5.49
CA ALA A 2 -5.17 -2.29 4.16
C ALA A 2 -4.80 -3.55 3.38
N LEU A 3 -5.76 -4.17 2.69
CA LEU A 3 -5.58 -5.34 1.84
C LEU A 3 -5.59 -4.91 0.38
N VAL A 4 -4.56 -5.27 -0.39
CA VAL A 4 -4.53 -5.06 -1.84
C VAL A 4 -5.40 -6.10 -2.52
N LEU A 5 -6.45 -5.65 -3.18
CA LEU A 5 -7.41 -6.49 -3.90
C LEU A 5 -7.01 -6.74 -5.36
N HIS A 6 -6.33 -5.78 -5.99
CA HIS A 6 -5.92 -5.88 -7.39
C HIS A 6 -4.81 -4.89 -7.72
N GLY A 7 -3.90 -5.29 -8.60
CA GLY A 7 -2.78 -4.47 -9.06
C GLY A 7 -1.58 -4.54 -8.13
N SER A 8 -0.67 -3.58 -8.30
CA SER A 8 0.55 -3.45 -7.51
C SER A 8 0.71 -2.03 -6.98
N LEU A 9 1.29 -1.93 -5.79
CA LEU A 9 1.53 -0.68 -5.08
C LEU A 9 2.91 -0.72 -4.47
N VAL A 10 3.69 0.32 -4.70
CA VAL A 10 4.93 0.55 -3.95
C VAL A 10 4.68 1.66 -2.95
N ILE A 11 4.94 1.38 -1.68
CA ILE A 11 4.92 2.37 -0.62
C ILE A 11 6.37 2.68 -0.25
N ARG A 12 6.77 3.92 -0.52
CA ARG A 12 8.05 4.46 -0.09
C ARG A 12 7.90 5.11 1.28
N LYS A 13 8.58 4.56 2.27
CA LYS A 13 8.67 5.08 3.64
C LYS A 13 10.11 5.51 3.92
N SER A 14 10.34 6.15 5.06
CA SER A 14 11.71 6.43 5.55
C SER A 14 12.57 5.16 5.69
N ASP A 15 11.92 4.02 5.92
CA ASP A 15 12.55 2.71 6.08
C ASP A 15 12.86 1.99 4.74
N GLY A 16 12.45 2.58 3.62
CA GLY A 16 12.67 2.04 2.27
C GLY A 16 11.39 1.84 1.46
N ASP A 17 11.55 1.14 0.34
CA ASP A 17 10.48 0.86 -0.63
C ASP A 17 9.89 -0.52 -0.38
N PHE A 18 8.57 -0.57 -0.20
CA PHE A 18 7.83 -1.80 0.04
C PHE A 18 6.85 -2.03 -1.10
N THR A 19 7.02 -3.13 -1.82
CA THR A 19 6.11 -3.53 -2.90
C THR A 19 5.05 -4.47 -2.38
N TYR A 20 3.80 -4.16 -2.68
CA TYR A 20 2.61 -4.95 -2.34
C TYR A 20 1.86 -5.31 -3.63
N ASN A 21 1.46 -6.57 -3.72
CA ASN A 21 0.68 -7.11 -4.82
C ASN A 21 -0.70 -7.56 -4.33
N SER A 22 -1.56 -7.93 -5.28
CA SER A 22 -2.88 -8.51 -4.98
C SER A 22 -2.78 -9.67 -3.97
N GLY A 23 -3.50 -9.54 -2.86
CA GLY A 23 -3.49 -10.47 -1.73
C GLY A 23 -2.64 -10.01 -0.54
N ASP A 24 -1.73 -9.06 -0.73
CA ASP A 24 -0.88 -8.56 0.33
C ASP A 24 -1.61 -7.57 1.24
N ILE A 25 -1.27 -7.60 2.52
CA ILE A 25 -1.77 -6.66 3.53
C ILE A 25 -0.63 -5.75 3.95
N PHE A 26 -0.88 -4.45 3.95
CA PHE A 26 0.04 -3.45 4.48
C PHE A 26 -0.56 -2.65 5.63
N HIS A 27 0.32 -2.08 6.44
CA HIS A 27 -0.06 -1.19 7.52
C HIS A 27 0.79 0.08 7.43
N LEU A 28 0.11 1.22 7.46
CA LEU A 28 0.70 2.54 7.60
C LEU A 28 0.33 3.04 8.99
N GLU A 29 1.32 3.53 9.72
CA GLU A 29 1.07 4.16 11.01
C GLU A 29 0.40 5.53 10.82
N CYS A 30 -0.29 6.00 11.86
CA CYS A 30 -0.94 7.30 11.84
C CYS A 30 0.11 8.40 11.62
N ASN A 31 -0.15 9.28 10.65
CA ASN A 31 0.76 10.37 10.24
C ASN A 31 2.15 9.91 9.77
N GLN A 32 2.33 8.63 9.44
CA GLN A 32 3.59 8.17 8.86
C GLN A 32 3.78 8.80 7.47
N PRO A 33 4.87 9.55 7.22
CA PRO A 33 5.14 10.08 5.89
C PRO A 33 5.41 8.93 4.93
N HIS A 34 4.65 8.85 3.84
CA HIS A 34 4.83 7.85 2.81
C HIS A 34 4.45 8.43 1.44
N SER A 35 5.00 7.82 0.38
CA SER A 35 4.58 8.06 -1.00
C SER A 35 4.10 6.77 -1.61
N GLU A 36 3.02 6.86 -2.37
CA GLU A 36 2.38 5.73 -3.05
C GLU A 36 2.69 5.80 -4.55
N VAL A 37 3.23 4.71 -5.09
CA VAL A 37 3.45 4.57 -6.53
C VAL A 37 2.57 3.42 -7.03
N PHE A 38 1.61 3.76 -7.88
CA PHE A 38 0.70 2.80 -8.47
C PHE A 38 1.31 2.17 -9.72
N GLY A 39 1.19 0.84 -9.86
CA GLY A 39 1.60 0.14 -11.08
C GLY A 39 0.77 0.52 -12.30
N GLU A 40 1.14 -0.02 -13.46
CA GLU A 40 0.53 0.28 -14.77
C GLU A 40 -1.01 0.09 -14.81
N HIS A 41 -1.53 -0.85 -14.00
CA HIS A 41 -2.96 -1.14 -13.90
C HIS A 41 -3.68 -0.43 -12.74
N GLY A 42 -2.99 0.51 -12.08
CA GLY A 42 -3.44 1.09 -10.82
C GLY A 42 -3.45 0.09 -9.66
N VAL A 43 -3.98 0.51 -8.52
CA VAL A 43 -4.20 -0.36 -7.36
C VAL A 43 -5.62 -0.22 -6.84
N ARG A 44 -6.21 -1.33 -6.40
CA ARG A 44 -7.39 -1.33 -5.54
C ARG A 44 -7.03 -1.98 -4.22
N TYR A 45 -7.34 -1.31 -3.12
CA TYR A 45 -7.17 -1.85 -1.79
C TYR A 45 -8.37 -1.53 -0.91
N LEU A 46 -8.58 -2.35 0.11
CA LEU A 46 -9.63 -2.17 1.11
C LEU A 46 -8.99 -1.82 2.44
N VAL A 47 -9.37 -0.67 2.99
CA VAL A 47 -8.86 -0.19 4.28
C VAL A 47 -9.85 -0.56 5.38
N GLY A 48 -9.38 -1.35 6.34
CA GLY A 48 -10.12 -1.55 7.58
C GLY A 48 -10.04 -0.28 8.43
N ARG A 49 -11.12 0.49 8.48
CA ARG A 49 -11.26 1.65 9.38
C ARG A 49 -11.92 1.17 10.68
N LYS A 50 -11.25 1.38 11.81
CA LYS A 50 -11.83 1.23 13.15
C LYS A 50 -11.26 2.29 14.07
#